data_AF-A0A1Q7M7I8-F1
#
_entry.id   AF-A0A1Q7M7I8-F1
#
_cell.length_a   1.000
_cell.length_b   1.000
_cell.length_c   1.000
_cell.angle_alpha   90.00
_cell.angle_beta   90.00
_cell.angle_gamma   90.00
#
_symmetry.space_group_name_H-M   'P 1'
#
loop_
_entity.id
_entity.type
_entity.pdbx_description
1 polymer ?
#
loop_
_entity_poly.entity_id
_entity_poly.type
_entity_poly.pdbx_seq_one_letter_code
_entity_poly.pdbx_strand_id
1 'polypeptide(L)'
;MDLPGMKLAPKGAPKEALDAIAGLPADLRAFLEQHDGGRGKVGSRPLILWNAEQIARESQSQEVSLATPGLLLFGTDGGAEAYGHLARLRERRYGRIPLIAAGAHEFEALSDSLEGLLQALVEGR
;
A
#
# COMPACT_ATOMS: atom_id res chain seq x y z
N MET A 1 -9.30 12.31 4.06
CA MET A 1 -8.94 11.25 5.02
C MET A 1 -8.07 11.87 6.09
N ASP A 2 -8.47 11.76 7.36
CA ASP A 2 -7.67 12.25 8.49
C ASP A 2 -6.86 11.08 9.08
N LEU A 3 -5.55 11.27 9.27
CA LEU A 3 -4.63 10.26 9.79
C LEU A 3 -3.82 10.84 10.96
N PRO A 4 -4.45 11.10 12.11
CA PRO A 4 -3.84 11.86 13.22
C PRO A 4 -2.61 11.17 13.83
N GLY A 5 -2.49 9.85 13.68
CA GLY A 5 -1.33 9.06 14.13
C GLY A 5 -0.18 8.97 13.12
N MET A 6 -0.32 9.57 11.94
CA MET A 6 0.65 9.50 10.87
C MET A 6 1.41 10.82 10.71
N LYS A 7 2.73 10.73 10.58
CA LYS A 7 3.57 11.80 10.07
C LYS A 7 3.69 11.64 8.56
N LEU A 8 2.88 12.38 7.82
CA LEU A 8 2.85 12.38 6.37
C LEU A 8 3.98 13.24 5.78
N ALA A 9 4.42 12.89 4.57
CA ALA A 9 5.32 13.76 3.82
C ALA A 9 4.64 15.12 3.57
N PRO A 10 5.35 16.25 3.74
CA PRO A 10 4.76 17.58 3.59
C PRO A 10 4.50 17.98 2.12
N LYS A 11 4.97 17.15 1.18
CA LYS A 11 4.81 17.35 -0.27
C LYS A 11 4.39 16.03 -0.90
N GLY A 12 3.65 16.14 -1.99
CA GLY A 12 3.33 15.00 -2.85
C GLY A 12 4.48 14.59 -3.76
N ALA A 13 4.32 13.41 -4.34
CA ALA A 13 5.22 12.85 -5.32
C ALA A 13 5.16 13.65 -6.63
N PRO A 14 6.28 13.79 -7.36
CA PRO A 14 6.26 14.35 -8.70
C PRO A 14 5.44 13.44 -9.63
N LYS A 15 4.74 14.05 -10.59
CA LYS A 15 3.86 13.34 -11.52
C LYS A 15 4.59 12.22 -12.27
N GLU A 16 5.83 12.47 -12.68
CA GLU A 16 6.65 11.53 -13.42
C GLU A 16 6.93 10.26 -12.62
N ALA A 17 7.11 10.37 -11.30
CA ALA A 17 7.31 9.22 -10.43
C ALA A 17 6.02 8.39 -10.29
N LEU A 18 4.87 9.05 -10.23
CA LEU A 18 3.57 8.38 -10.16
C LEU A 18 3.20 7.68 -11.48
N ASP A 19 3.52 8.32 -12.62
CA ASP A 19 3.27 7.78 -13.95
C ASP A 19 4.16 6.57 -14.26
N ALA A 20 5.30 6.44 -13.58
CA ALA A 20 6.19 5.27 -13.68
C ALA A 20 5.66 4.03 -12.92
N ILE A 21 4.69 4.17 -12.01
CA ILE A 21 4.15 3.05 -11.23
C ILE A 21 3.03 2.37 -12.02
N ALA A 22 3.32 1.20 -12.57
CA ALA A 22 2.34 0.40 -13.28
C ALA A 22 1.21 -0.07 -12.35
N GLY A 23 -0.04 0.10 -12.78
CA GLY A 23 -1.21 -0.37 -12.03
C GLY A 23 -1.53 0.41 -10.75
N LEU A 24 -0.98 1.63 -10.59
CA LEU A 24 -1.25 2.50 -9.46
C LEU A 24 -2.76 2.83 -9.35
N PRO A 25 -3.44 2.44 -8.25
CA PRO A 25 -4.84 2.79 -8.05
C PRO A 25 -5.07 4.31 -7.94
N ALA A 26 -6.24 4.77 -8.38
CA ALA A 26 -6.54 6.21 -8.45
C ALA A 26 -6.56 6.91 -7.09
N ASP A 27 -7.09 6.26 -6.06
CA ASP A 27 -7.12 6.76 -4.68
C ASP A 27 -5.74 6.75 -4.02
N LEU A 28 -4.91 5.73 -4.28
CA LEU A 28 -3.51 5.75 -3.84
C LEU A 28 -2.69 6.83 -4.57
N ARG A 29 -2.91 7.03 -5.87
CA ARG A 29 -2.32 8.15 -6.62
C ARG A 29 -2.72 9.49 -5.99
N ALA A 30 -4.02 9.72 -5.76
CA ALA A 30 -4.52 10.96 -5.19
C ALA A 30 -3.94 11.23 -3.79
N PHE A 31 -3.68 10.18 -3.01
CA PHE A 31 -2.95 10.29 -1.74
C PHE A 31 -1.49 10.71 -1.97
N LEU A 32 -0.77 10.03 -2.86
CA LEU A 32 0.64 10.30 -3.13
C LEU A 32 0.89 11.68 -3.77
N GLU A 33 -0.07 12.20 -4.55
CA GLU A 33 -0.04 13.56 -5.09
C GLU A 33 -0.10 14.65 -4.01
N GLN A 34 -0.61 14.33 -2.82
CA GLN A 34 -0.66 15.22 -1.67
C GLN A 34 0.49 14.94 -0.69
N HIS A 35 0.82 13.67 -0.50
CA HIS A 35 1.79 13.19 0.48
C HIS A 35 2.59 12.01 -0.09
N ASP A 36 3.87 12.23 -0.41
CA ASP A 36 4.78 11.20 -0.94
C ASP A 36 5.20 10.19 0.15
N GLY A 37 4.23 9.43 0.64
CA GLY A 37 4.36 8.50 1.74
C GLY A 37 4.17 9.13 3.12
N GLY A 38 4.46 8.34 4.14
CA GLY A 38 4.27 8.71 5.53
C GLY A 38 4.57 7.56 6.47
N ARG A 39 4.75 7.88 7.75
CA ARG A 39 4.99 6.86 8.78
C ARG A 39 4.30 7.19 10.08
N GLY A 40 3.87 6.19 10.81
CA GLY A 40 3.26 6.37 12.12
C GLY A 40 2.40 5.19 12.49
N LYS A 41 1.21 5.47 13.00
CA LYS A 41 0.24 4.47 13.40
C LYS A 41 -1.15 4.76 12.84
N VAL A 42 -1.86 3.69 12.54
CA VAL A 42 -3.28 3.68 12.22
C VAL A 42 -3.97 2.76 13.22
N GLY A 43 -4.83 3.32 14.07
CA GLY A 43 -5.26 2.65 15.30
C GLY A 43 -4.06 2.32 16.20
N SER A 44 -3.91 1.05 16.57
CA SER A 44 -2.75 0.55 17.32
C SER A 44 -1.60 0.05 16.43
N ARG A 45 -1.82 -0.10 15.11
CA ARG A 45 -0.88 -0.75 14.20
C ARG A 45 0.13 0.25 13.63
N PRO A 46 1.43 -0.08 13.61
CA PRO A 46 2.40 0.67 12.82
C PRO A 46 2.05 0.63 11.33
N LEU A 47 2.27 1.74 10.65
CA LEU A 47 2.14 1.84 9.20
C LEU A 47 3.26 2.72 8.65
N ILE A 48 3.95 2.19 7.64
CA ILE A 48 4.88 2.90 6.79
C ILE A 48 4.29 2.85 5.38
N LEU A 49 3.80 4.00 4.92
CA LEU A 49 3.43 4.22 3.52
C LEU A 49 4.68 4.66 2.76
N TRP A 50 5.05 3.89 1.76
CA TRP A 50 6.24 4.16 0.96
C TRP A 50 6.04 5.37 0.06
N ASN A 51 7.15 6.02 -0.31
CA ASN A 51 7.14 7.05 -1.34
C ASN A 51 7.05 6.40 -2.73
N ALA A 52 6.71 7.20 -3.75
CA ALA A 52 6.49 6.72 -5.11
C ALA A 52 7.71 5.97 -5.68
N GLU A 53 8.92 6.47 -5.43
CA GLU A 53 10.17 5.84 -5.86
C GLU A 53 10.33 4.43 -5.25
N GLN A 54 10.08 4.28 -3.96
CA GLN A 54 10.13 3.00 -3.29
C GLN A 54 9.04 2.06 -3.81
N ILE A 55 7.81 2.53 -4.01
CA ILE A 55 6.74 1.71 -4.61
C ILE A 55 7.17 1.17 -5.97
N ALA A 56 7.72 2.03 -6.84
CA ALA A 56 8.20 1.62 -8.15
C ALA A 56 9.33 0.58 -8.04
N ARG A 57 10.31 0.79 -7.16
CA ARG A 57 11.41 -0.14 -6.93
C ARG A 57 10.90 -1.49 -6.41
N GLU A 58 10.11 -1.50 -5.34
CA GLU A 58 9.61 -2.73 -4.72
C GLU A 58 8.68 -3.51 -5.66
N SER A 59 7.96 -2.84 -6.57
CA SER A 59 7.17 -3.53 -7.60
C SER A 59 8.00 -4.39 -8.56
N GLN A 60 9.30 -4.09 -8.69
CA GLN A 60 10.23 -4.78 -9.60
C GLN A 60 11.21 -5.70 -8.87
N SER A 61 11.42 -5.52 -7.57
CA SER A 61 12.42 -6.26 -6.80
C SER A 61 11.87 -7.18 -5.71
N GLN A 62 10.66 -6.94 -5.20
CA GLN A 62 10.11 -7.77 -4.13
C GLN A 62 9.69 -9.13 -4.64
N GLU A 63 10.19 -10.19 -3.99
CA GLU A 63 9.90 -11.57 -4.35
C GLU A 63 8.39 -11.84 -4.35
N VAL A 64 7.67 -11.38 -3.32
CA VAL A 64 6.21 -11.52 -3.23
C VAL A 64 5.48 -10.78 -4.35
N SER A 65 5.96 -9.60 -4.78
CA SER A 65 5.40 -8.85 -5.91
C SER A 65 5.64 -9.60 -7.22
N LEU A 66 6.83 -10.15 -7.42
CA LEU A 66 7.19 -10.94 -8.60
C LEU A 66 6.42 -12.27 -8.66
N ALA A 67 6.18 -12.90 -7.51
CA ALA A 67 5.42 -14.14 -7.38
C ALA A 67 3.89 -13.94 -7.48
N THR A 68 3.40 -12.71 -7.35
CA THR A 68 1.98 -12.38 -7.31
C THR A 68 1.60 -11.41 -8.42
N PRO A 69 1.30 -11.89 -9.65
CA PRO A 69 0.90 -11.04 -10.76
C PRO A 69 -0.25 -10.08 -10.42
N GLY A 70 -0.04 -8.79 -10.68
CA GLY A 70 -1.01 -7.72 -10.42
C GLY A 70 -1.05 -7.23 -8.97
N LEU A 71 -0.15 -7.69 -8.10
CA LEU A 71 0.07 -7.12 -6.77
C LEU A 71 0.96 -5.87 -6.89
N LEU A 72 0.46 -4.77 -6.33
CA LEU A 72 1.26 -3.57 -6.09
C LEU A 72 1.33 -3.34 -4.58
N LEU A 73 2.53 -3.53 -4.01
CA LEU A 73 2.78 -3.19 -2.61
C LEU A 73 3.07 -1.69 -2.48
N PHE A 74 2.52 -1.07 -1.44
CA PHE A 74 2.68 0.36 -1.20
C PHE A 74 3.03 0.74 0.24
N GLY A 75 3.17 -0.25 1.12
CA GLY A 75 3.55 0.00 2.49
C GLY A 75 3.77 -1.28 3.27
N THR A 76 4.15 -1.10 4.53
CA THR A 76 4.43 -2.18 5.48
C THR A 76 4.12 -1.73 6.90
N ASP A 77 3.99 -2.68 7.82
CA ASP A 77 4.01 -2.41 9.26
C ASP A 77 5.43 -2.16 9.81
N GLY A 78 6.47 -2.29 8.96
CA GLY A 78 7.87 -2.19 9.35
C GLY A 78 8.45 -3.51 9.87
N GLY A 79 7.68 -4.59 9.78
CA GLY A 79 8.06 -5.95 10.13
C GLY A 79 7.88 -6.89 8.94
N ALA A 80 7.05 -7.93 9.12
CA ALA A 80 6.88 -9.01 8.16
C ALA A 80 5.69 -8.83 7.21
N GLU A 81 4.87 -7.80 7.42
CA GLU A 81 3.62 -7.62 6.67
C GLU A 81 3.72 -6.44 5.70
N ALA A 82 3.20 -6.63 4.50
CA ALA A 82 3.06 -5.59 3.50
C ALA A 82 1.59 -5.31 3.21
N TYR A 83 1.31 -4.06 2.84
CA TYR A 83 0.00 -3.61 2.39
C TYR A 83 0.03 -3.40 0.88
N GLY A 84 -1.02 -3.85 0.20
CA GLY A 84 -1.02 -3.85 -1.25
C GLY A 84 -2.40 -3.77 -1.88
N HIS A 85 -2.38 -3.51 -3.19
CA HIS A 85 -3.52 -3.57 -4.07
C HIS A 85 -3.34 -4.70 -5.08
N LEU A 86 -4.31 -5.62 -5.15
CA LEU A 86 -4.29 -6.77 -6.04
C LEU A 86 -5.35 -6.61 -7.14
N ALA A 87 -4.92 -6.12 -8.31
CA ALA A 87 -5.80 -5.66 -9.38
C ALA A 87 -6.69 -6.76 -10.01
N ARG A 88 -6.27 -8.03 -9.91
CA ARG A 88 -6.99 -9.19 -10.47
C ARG A 88 -8.22 -9.61 -9.66
N LEU A 89 -8.40 -9.10 -8.44
CA LEU A 89 -9.58 -9.41 -7.62
C LEU A 89 -10.80 -8.64 -8.13
N ARG A 90 -11.99 -9.27 -8.09
CA ARG A 90 -13.25 -8.64 -8.50
C ARG A 90 -13.68 -7.55 -7.52
N GLU A 91 -13.51 -7.84 -6.23
CA GLU A 91 -13.80 -6.98 -5.08
C GLU A 91 -12.66 -7.13 -4.06
N ARG A 92 -12.64 -6.21 -3.08
CA ARG A 92 -11.68 -6.14 -1.98
C ARG A 92 -10.22 -6.13 -2.43
N ARG A 93 -9.90 -5.26 -3.38
CA ARG A 93 -8.56 -5.21 -4.00
C ARG A 93 -7.48 -4.73 -3.06
N TYR A 94 -7.81 -4.04 -1.97
CA TYR A 94 -6.87 -3.60 -0.95
C TYR A 94 -6.80 -4.58 0.21
N GLY A 95 -5.59 -4.84 0.68
CA GLY A 95 -5.34 -5.87 1.67
C GLY A 95 -3.92 -5.90 2.21
N ARG A 96 -3.58 -7.03 2.82
CA ARG A 96 -2.26 -7.31 3.36
C ARG A 96 -1.74 -8.67 2.90
N ILE A 97 -0.43 -8.84 2.95
CA ILE A 97 0.24 -10.10 2.62
C ILE A 97 1.56 -10.20 3.39
N PRO A 98 1.95 -11.39 3.88
CA PRO A 98 3.28 -11.61 4.40
C PRO A 98 4.35 -11.35 3.34
N LEU A 99 5.44 -10.67 3.69
CA LEU A 99 6.56 -10.44 2.78
C LEU A 99 7.26 -11.74 2.34
N ILE A 100 7.11 -12.81 3.11
CA ILE A 100 7.62 -14.16 2.80
C ILE A 100 6.60 -15.03 2.03
N ALA A 101 5.46 -14.47 1.64
CA ALA A 101 4.41 -15.23 0.95
C ALA A 101 4.91 -15.75 -0.40
N ALA A 102 4.52 -16.99 -0.71
CA ALA A 102 4.80 -17.67 -1.96
C ALA A 102 3.78 -17.37 -3.07
N GLY A 103 2.71 -16.63 -2.76
CA GLY A 103 1.89 -16.02 -3.81
C GLY A 103 0.51 -15.56 -3.37
N ALA A 104 -0.32 -15.37 -4.39
CA ALA A 104 -1.57 -14.63 -4.31
C ALA A 104 -2.67 -15.19 -3.39
N HIS A 105 -2.53 -16.44 -2.94
CA HIS A 105 -3.47 -17.12 -2.07
C HIS A 105 -3.30 -16.73 -0.58
N GLU A 106 -2.17 -16.12 -0.24
CA GLU A 106 -1.86 -15.57 1.09
C GLU A 106 -2.26 -14.09 1.22
N PHE A 107 -2.74 -13.47 0.13
CA PHE A 107 -3.24 -12.11 0.15
C PHE A 107 -4.59 -12.05 0.88
N GLU A 108 -4.63 -11.36 2.01
CA GLU A 108 -5.85 -11.11 2.75
C GLU A 108 -6.54 -9.83 2.24
N ALA A 109 -7.65 -10.02 1.55
CA ALA A 109 -8.45 -8.96 0.94
C ALA A 109 -9.37 -8.29 1.98
N LEU A 110 -9.16 -7.00 2.24
CA LEU A 110 -9.81 -6.27 3.35
C LEU A 110 -10.85 -5.24 2.87
N SER A 111 -10.65 -4.58 1.73
CA SER A 111 -11.55 -3.52 1.26
C SER A 111 -11.36 -3.14 -0.21
N ASP A 112 -12.28 -2.36 -0.76
CA ASP A 112 -12.24 -1.86 -2.14
C ASP A 112 -11.56 -0.50 -2.31
N SER A 113 -11.06 0.11 -1.23
CA SER A 113 -10.44 1.44 -1.26
C SER A 113 -9.31 1.57 -0.25
N LEU A 114 -8.40 2.51 -0.49
CA LEU A 114 -7.35 2.85 0.47
C LEU A 114 -7.95 3.26 1.83
N GLU A 115 -9.03 4.03 1.82
CA GLU A 115 -9.75 4.43 3.05
C GLU A 115 -10.32 3.22 3.80
N GLY A 116 -10.96 2.30 3.07
CA GLY A 116 -11.50 1.08 3.66
C GLY A 116 -10.42 0.20 4.29
N LEU A 117 -9.22 0.15 3.70
CA LEU A 117 -8.09 -0.59 4.27
C LEU A 117 -7.65 0.06 5.58
N LEU A 118 -7.46 1.38 5.57
CA LEU A 118 -7.00 2.10 6.74
C LEU A 118 -8.02 2.01 7.88
N GLN A 119 -9.32 2.06 7.57
CA GLN A 119 -10.39 1.81 8.53
C GLN A 119 -10.34 0.38 9.10
N ALA A 120 -10.08 -0.63 8.25
CA ALA A 120 -9.90 -2.00 8.72
C ALA A 120 -8.74 -2.13 9.72
N LEU A 121 -7.62 -1.45 9.47
CA LEU A 121 -6.47 -1.42 10.38
C LEU A 121 -6.80 -0.72 11.71
N VAL A 122 -7.58 0.37 11.69
CA VAL A 122 -8.09 1.03 12.91
C VAL A 122 -8.92 0.07 13.75
N GLU A 123 -9.76 -0.74 13.11
CA GLU A 123 -10.61 -1.75 13.74
C GLU A 123 -9.84 -3.01 14.20
N GLY A 124 -8.52 -3.06 13.97
CA GLY A 124 -7.66 -4.16 14.36
C GLY A 124 -7.74 -5.37 13.42
N ARG A 125 -8.46 -5.26 12.29
CA ARG A 125 -8.57 -6.32 11.30
C ARG A 125 -7.25 -6.55 10.59
#